data_AF-A0A7Y2BA73-F1
#
_entry.id   AF-A0A7Y2BA73-F1
#
_cell.length_a   1.000
_cell.length_b   1.000
_cell.length_c   1.000
_cell.angle_alpha   90.00
_cell.angle_beta   90.00
_cell.angle_gamma   90.00
#
_symmetry.space_group_name_H-M   'P 1'
#
loop_
_entity.id
_entity.type
_entity.pdbx_description
1 polymer ?
#
loop_
_entity_poly.entity_id
_entity_poly.type
_entity_poly.pdbx_seq_one_letter_code
_entity_poly.pdbx_strand_id
1 'polypeptide(L)'
;SIFGLRLDGNQLEGEIPNSIYASAGLSELSLRDNNLSGELSSSLNNFEDLDELYLDGNNFEGCAMDLDSLCNLVYNPNDTLVTYNNSATYNFKLGEGYDLTNNPKLPWSGDFQNYCNGESPIGASCDDGDSTTSNDVILDDCTCGMLSSNFDLGDRTVSIYPNPASDFIRIETSNPEGLIISLIDITGKKLNNLKLNATNEISNLESGIYIIQVLDTSGNILINDKLFIE
;
A
#
# COMPACT_ATOMS: atom_id res chain seq x y z
N SER A 1 29.04 14.25 13.82
CA SER A 1 27.90 14.94 13.23
C SER A 1 28.21 15.17 11.76
N ILE A 2 27.56 14.40 10.89
CA ILE A 2 27.50 14.74 9.47
C ILE A 2 26.32 15.71 9.36
N PHE A 3 26.53 16.86 8.73
CA PHE A 3 25.45 17.83 8.51
C PHE A 3 24.63 17.44 7.28
N GLY A 4 25.30 17.12 6.16
CA GLY A 4 24.64 16.62 4.96
C GLY A 4 25.48 15.56 4.25
N LEU A 5 24.81 14.60 3.61
CA LEU A 5 25.40 13.56 2.79
C LEU A 5 24.71 13.52 1.41
N ARG A 6 25.46 13.84 0.35
CA ARG A 6 25.00 13.79 -1.04
C ARG A 6 25.85 12.80 -1.84
N LEU A 7 25.21 11.76 -2.39
CA LEU A 7 25.83 10.70 -3.19
C LEU A 7 25.06 10.43 -4.49
N ASP A 8 24.44 11.48 -5.03
CA ASP A 8 23.55 11.40 -6.20
C ASP A 8 24.26 10.92 -7.47
N GLY A 9 23.54 10.23 -8.35
CA GLY A 9 24.00 9.90 -9.70
C GLY A 9 25.16 8.89 -9.73
N ASN A 10 25.18 7.94 -8.80
CA ASN A 10 26.19 6.89 -8.73
C ASN A 10 25.58 5.52 -9.11
N GLN A 11 26.35 4.45 -8.90
CA GLN A 11 25.93 3.06 -9.14
C GLN A 11 25.86 2.29 -7.82
N LEU A 12 25.56 2.98 -6.71
CA LEU A 12 25.46 2.33 -5.41
C LEU A 12 24.33 1.31 -5.43
N GLU A 13 24.56 0.15 -4.84
CA GLU A 13 23.65 -0.99 -4.81
C GLU A 13 23.45 -1.50 -3.37
N GLY A 14 22.40 -2.28 -3.16
CA GLY A 14 22.03 -2.80 -1.85
C GLY A 14 21.24 -1.79 -1.00
N GLU A 15 21.13 -2.08 0.29
CA GLU A 15 20.33 -1.33 1.26
C GLU A 15 21.08 -0.11 1.84
N ILE A 16 20.33 0.86 2.34
CA ILE A 16 20.89 1.94 3.16
C ILE A 16 21.34 1.33 4.52
N PRO A 17 22.63 1.41 4.87
CA PRO A 17 23.13 0.75 6.07
C PRO A 17 22.61 1.42 7.35
N ASN A 18 22.29 0.61 8.36
CA ASN A 18 21.72 1.07 9.64
C ASN A 18 22.50 2.18 10.35
N SER A 19 23.80 2.27 10.10
CA SER A 19 24.66 3.33 10.65
C SER A 19 24.26 4.73 10.17
N ILE A 20 23.65 4.87 8.99
CA ILE A 20 23.19 6.16 8.46
C ILE A 20 22.03 6.69 9.31
N TYR A 21 21.06 5.84 9.65
CA TYR A 21 19.92 6.19 10.51
C TYR A 21 20.32 6.59 11.94
N ALA A 22 21.53 6.25 12.38
CA ALA A 22 22.06 6.60 13.71
C ALA A 22 22.85 7.93 13.73
N SER A 23 22.93 8.64 12.60
CA SER A 23 23.71 9.88 12.51
C SER A 23 22.98 11.06 13.17
N ALA A 24 23.36 11.39 14.41
CA ALA A 24 22.91 12.61 15.07
C ALA A 24 23.33 13.87 14.28
N GLY A 25 22.37 14.78 14.05
CA GLY A 25 22.57 16.06 13.37
C GLY A 25 22.64 16.01 11.84
N LEU A 26 22.21 14.91 11.21
CA LEU A 26 22.07 14.84 9.75
C LEU A 26 20.83 15.61 9.33
N SER A 27 21.03 16.75 8.65
CA SER A 27 19.96 17.58 8.11
C SER A 27 19.66 17.31 6.64
N GLU A 28 20.60 16.68 5.92
CA GLU A 28 20.41 16.36 4.50
C GLU A 28 20.92 14.95 4.16
N LEU A 29 20.08 14.17 3.48
CA LEU A 29 20.45 12.90 2.85
C LEU A 29 19.95 12.84 1.40
N SER A 30 20.87 12.84 0.45
CA SER A 30 20.58 12.73 -0.98
C SER A 30 21.31 11.51 -1.57
N LEU A 31 20.53 10.51 -2.01
CA LEU A 31 20.98 9.25 -2.62
C LEU A 31 20.32 9.03 -3.99
N ARG A 32 19.84 10.10 -4.63
CA ARG A 32 19.09 10.08 -5.89
C ARG A 32 19.86 9.38 -7.01
N ASP A 33 19.14 8.81 -7.97
CA ASP A 33 19.70 8.26 -9.21
C ASP A 33 20.84 7.26 -8.92
N ASN A 34 20.52 6.21 -8.18
CA ASN A 34 21.40 5.09 -7.85
C ASN A 34 20.68 3.75 -8.13
N ASN A 35 21.32 2.63 -7.79
CA ASN A 35 20.73 1.29 -7.90
C ASN A 35 20.39 0.70 -6.52
N LEU A 36 20.16 1.54 -5.51
CA LEU A 36 19.85 1.09 -4.16
C LEU A 36 18.50 0.37 -4.15
N SER A 37 18.37 -0.61 -3.25
CA SER A 37 17.21 -1.51 -3.19
C SER A 37 16.94 -1.97 -1.75
N GLY A 38 15.90 -2.77 -1.58
CA GLY A 38 15.45 -3.26 -0.28
C GLY A 38 14.47 -2.30 0.38
N GLU A 39 14.06 -2.63 1.60
CA GLU A 39 12.99 -1.93 2.29
C GLU A 39 13.45 -0.60 2.90
N LEU A 40 12.58 0.42 2.81
CA LEU A 40 12.75 1.64 3.59
C LEU A 40 12.48 1.35 5.07
N SER A 41 13.52 1.39 5.90
CA SER A 41 13.41 1.10 7.33
C SER A 41 12.66 2.20 8.08
N SER A 42 11.82 1.81 9.06
CA SER A 42 11.24 2.73 10.06
C SER A 42 12.29 3.50 10.86
N SER A 43 13.56 3.08 10.79
CA SER A 43 14.70 3.83 11.32
C SER A 43 14.89 5.21 10.68
N LEU A 44 14.29 5.48 9.52
CA LEU A 44 14.18 6.84 8.96
C LEU A 44 13.48 7.81 9.94
N ASN A 45 12.60 7.31 10.81
CA ASN A 45 11.98 8.11 11.87
C ASN A 45 12.97 8.57 12.96
N ASN A 46 14.16 7.98 13.03
CA ASN A 46 15.17 8.34 14.03
C ASN A 46 15.90 9.64 13.69
N PHE A 47 15.71 10.18 12.49
CA PHE A 47 16.31 11.45 12.11
C PHE A 47 15.56 12.62 12.76
N GLU A 48 16.13 13.16 13.84
CA GLU A 48 15.54 14.28 14.59
C GLU A 48 15.72 15.64 13.90
N ASP A 49 16.79 15.80 13.10
CA ASP A 49 17.22 17.07 12.52
C ASP A 49 17.15 17.08 10.97
N LEU A 50 16.56 16.05 10.34
CA LEU A 50 16.55 15.91 8.87
C LEU A 50 15.54 16.87 8.25
N ASP A 51 16.04 17.75 7.37
CA ASP A 51 15.24 18.71 6.62
C ASP A 51 15.02 18.25 5.16
N GLU A 52 15.98 17.51 4.59
CA GLU A 52 16.00 17.14 3.17
C GLU A 52 16.30 15.64 2.94
N LEU A 53 15.40 14.92 2.26
CA LEU A 53 15.53 13.49 1.93
C LEU A 53 15.25 13.19 0.45
N TYR A 54 16.27 12.87 -0.35
CA TYR A 54 16.11 12.53 -1.77
C TYR A 54 16.56 11.09 -2.04
N LEU A 55 15.60 10.20 -2.28
CA LEU A 55 15.84 8.78 -2.62
C LEU A 55 15.29 8.40 -4.00
N ASP A 56 14.82 9.39 -4.76
CA ASP A 56 14.18 9.15 -6.04
C ASP A 56 15.13 8.57 -7.09
N GLY A 57 14.58 7.83 -8.06
CA GLY A 57 15.38 7.17 -9.10
C GLY A 57 16.24 6.01 -8.57
N ASN A 58 15.69 5.22 -7.65
CA ASN A 58 16.30 3.99 -7.12
C ASN A 58 15.35 2.80 -7.33
N ASN A 59 15.64 1.66 -6.69
CA ASN A 59 14.85 0.43 -6.73
C ASN A 59 14.35 0.02 -5.33
N PHE A 60 14.07 1.00 -4.46
CA PHE A 60 13.52 0.72 -3.13
C PHE A 60 12.16 0.04 -3.24
N GLU A 61 11.87 -0.83 -2.27
CA GLU A 61 10.64 -1.62 -2.18
C GLU A 61 10.08 -1.57 -0.74
N GLY A 62 8.94 -2.19 -0.52
CA GLY A 62 8.27 -2.22 0.79
C GLY A 62 6.84 -1.70 0.73
N CYS A 63 5.97 -2.22 1.60
CA CYS A 63 4.53 -2.05 1.50
C CYS A 63 3.91 -1.14 2.57
N ALA A 64 4.40 -1.25 3.81
CA ALA A 64 3.94 -0.49 4.97
C ALA A 64 5.11 0.36 5.46
N MET A 65 5.24 1.55 4.88
CA MET A 65 6.24 2.52 5.29
C MET A 65 5.76 3.19 6.58
N ASP A 66 6.12 2.71 7.77
CA ASP A 66 5.91 3.47 9.02
C ASP A 66 6.90 4.63 9.06
N LEU A 67 6.60 5.68 8.29
CA LEU A 67 7.44 6.84 8.01
C LEU A 67 6.68 8.14 8.31
N ASP A 68 5.83 8.12 9.34
CA ASP A 68 4.99 9.25 9.75
C ASP A 68 5.79 10.53 9.98
N SER A 69 7.06 10.42 10.40
CA SER A 69 7.92 11.59 10.60
C SER A 69 8.17 12.34 9.30
N LEU A 70 8.26 11.65 8.16
CA LEU A 70 8.48 12.23 6.84
C LEU A 70 7.28 13.07 6.38
N CYS A 71 6.07 12.76 6.84
CA CYS A 71 4.89 13.56 6.54
C CYS A 71 4.94 14.98 7.15
N ASN A 72 5.84 15.22 8.10
CA ASN A 72 6.09 16.56 8.64
C ASN A 72 7.12 17.37 7.82
N LEU A 73 7.83 16.73 6.88
CA LEU A 73 8.75 17.38 5.95
C LEU A 73 7.95 17.89 4.75
N VAL A 74 7.42 19.12 4.86
CA VAL A 74 6.52 19.69 3.85
C VAL A 74 7.30 20.08 2.60
N TYR A 75 7.03 19.39 1.49
CA TYR A 75 7.46 19.79 0.15
C TYR A 75 6.85 21.16 -0.24
N ASN A 76 7.67 22.18 -0.48
CA ASN A 76 7.23 23.44 -1.12
C ASN A 76 7.44 23.39 -2.64
N PRO A 77 6.40 23.14 -3.46
CA PRO A 77 6.52 23.10 -4.92
C PRO A 77 6.87 24.45 -5.58
N ASN A 78 6.86 25.56 -4.83
CA ASN A 78 7.04 26.91 -5.36
C ASN A 78 8.47 27.47 -5.22
N ASP A 79 9.40 26.77 -4.56
CA ASP A 79 10.80 27.22 -4.48
C ASP A 79 11.53 26.92 -5.79
N THR A 80 11.41 27.84 -6.74
CA THR A 80 12.00 27.70 -8.07
C THR A 80 12.67 29.01 -8.52
N LEU A 81 13.94 28.88 -8.93
CA LEU A 81 14.82 29.82 -9.63
C LEU A 81 15.84 30.62 -8.81
N VAL A 82 17.11 30.24 -8.96
CA VAL A 82 18.28 31.12 -8.79
C VAL A 82 18.94 31.32 -10.16
N THR A 83 19.03 32.58 -10.59
CA THR A 83 19.74 32.98 -11.82
C THR A 83 21.19 33.34 -11.48
N TYR A 84 22.16 32.61 -12.05
CA TYR A 84 23.57 33.00 -11.96
C TYR A 84 23.93 34.05 -13.03
N ASN A 85 24.98 34.82 -12.79
CA ASN A 85 25.49 35.89 -13.67
C ASN A 85 25.98 35.43 -15.07
N ASN A 86 25.79 34.15 -15.44
CA ASN A 86 26.10 33.58 -16.76
C ASN A 86 24.85 33.24 -17.59
N SER A 87 23.65 33.64 -17.15
CA SER A 87 22.36 33.41 -17.82
C SER A 87 21.96 31.94 -17.98
N ALA A 88 22.62 31.00 -17.29
CA ALA A 88 22.20 29.61 -17.24
C ALA A 88 21.23 29.40 -16.07
N THR A 89 20.06 28.85 -16.36
CA THR A 89 19.08 28.42 -15.36
C THR A 89 19.41 27.00 -14.93
N TYR A 90 19.65 26.81 -13.64
CA TYR A 90 19.80 25.49 -13.04
C TYR A 90 18.64 25.27 -12.06
N ASN A 91 17.94 24.15 -12.19
CA ASN A 91 16.91 23.75 -11.23
C ASN A 91 17.60 23.21 -9.97
N PHE A 92 17.98 24.10 -9.06
CA PHE A 92 18.32 23.70 -7.69
C PHE A 92 17.06 23.85 -6.83
N LYS A 93 16.47 22.71 -6.43
CA LYS A 93 15.50 22.65 -5.33
C LYS A 93 16.27 23.02 -4.05
N LEU A 94 15.85 24.05 -3.34
CA LEU A 94 16.40 24.42 -2.03
C LEU A 94 15.20 24.63 -1.10
N GLY A 95 15.23 23.97 0.06
CA GLY A 95 14.31 24.25 1.17
C GLY A 95 13.28 23.15 1.40
N GLU A 96 13.64 22.25 2.32
CA GLU A 96 12.76 21.35 3.10
C GLU A 96 11.87 20.37 2.28
N GLY A 97 11.96 19.08 2.61
CA GLY A 97 11.05 18.05 2.08
C GLY A 97 11.72 16.75 1.67
N TYR A 98 10.95 15.89 1.00
CA TYR A 98 11.40 14.60 0.50
C TYR A 98 11.02 14.37 -0.96
N ASP A 99 11.78 13.51 -1.65
CA ASP A 99 11.44 12.96 -2.97
C ASP A 99 11.77 11.47 -2.98
N LEU A 100 10.74 10.63 -3.05
CA LEU A 100 10.86 9.17 -3.13
C LEU A 100 10.43 8.66 -4.52
N THR A 101 10.07 9.55 -5.45
CA THR A 101 9.48 9.20 -6.74
C THR A 101 10.41 8.34 -7.61
N ASN A 102 9.89 7.77 -8.71
CA ASN A 102 10.67 6.89 -9.59
C ASN A 102 11.31 5.69 -8.88
N ASN A 103 10.66 5.19 -7.82
CA ASN A 103 10.96 3.89 -7.22
C ASN A 103 9.78 2.96 -7.53
N PRO A 104 9.79 2.25 -8.68
CA PRO A 104 8.60 1.58 -9.22
C PRO A 104 8.07 0.43 -8.36
N LYS A 105 8.87 -0.05 -7.41
CA LYS A 105 8.48 -1.12 -6.46
C LYS A 105 7.91 -0.58 -5.14
N LEU A 106 7.96 0.74 -4.92
CA LEU A 106 7.21 1.38 -3.85
C LEU A 106 5.77 1.63 -4.28
N PRO A 107 4.81 1.69 -3.34
CA PRO A 107 3.48 2.21 -3.58
C PRO A 107 3.53 3.57 -4.28
N TRP A 108 2.64 3.75 -5.25
CA TRP A 108 2.55 4.90 -6.16
C TRP A 108 3.87 5.27 -6.84
N SER A 109 4.75 4.28 -7.06
CA SER A 109 6.12 4.50 -7.56
C SER A 109 6.93 5.49 -6.70
N GLY A 110 6.63 5.52 -5.40
CA GLY A 110 7.24 6.44 -4.43
C GLY A 110 6.61 7.83 -4.37
N ASP A 111 5.42 8.04 -4.96
CA ASP A 111 4.62 9.24 -4.68
C ASP A 111 4.02 9.16 -3.26
N PHE A 112 4.86 9.55 -2.31
CA PHE A 112 4.61 9.43 -0.88
C PHE A 112 3.68 10.54 -0.33
N GLN A 113 3.20 11.47 -1.17
CA GLN A 113 2.15 12.42 -0.75
C GLN A 113 0.82 11.70 -0.47
N ASN A 114 0.47 10.70 -1.27
CA ASN A 114 -0.76 9.92 -1.10
C ASN A 114 -0.73 9.12 0.22
N TYR A 115 0.45 8.62 0.60
CA TYR A 115 0.67 7.99 1.91
C TYR A 115 0.36 8.98 3.06
N CYS A 116 0.93 10.19 3.04
CA CYS A 116 0.70 11.19 4.08
C CYS A 116 -0.73 11.72 4.15
N ASN A 117 -1.51 11.56 3.07
CA ASN A 117 -2.94 11.87 3.03
C ASN A 117 -3.82 10.70 3.50
N GLY A 118 -3.23 9.56 3.87
CA GLY A 118 -3.95 8.36 4.34
C GLY A 118 -4.66 7.61 3.21
N GLU A 119 -4.21 7.76 1.96
CA GLU A 119 -4.75 7.00 0.85
C GLU A 119 -4.27 5.54 0.88
N SER A 120 -5.05 4.62 0.32
CA SER A 120 -4.66 3.21 0.21
C SER A 120 -3.56 3.04 -0.84
N PRO A 121 -2.47 2.31 -0.57
CA PRO A 121 -1.36 2.13 -1.51
C PRO A 121 -1.81 1.53 -2.85
N ILE A 122 -1.43 2.16 -3.96
CA ILE A 122 -1.71 1.70 -5.34
C ILE A 122 -0.41 1.57 -6.11
N GLY A 123 -0.25 0.52 -6.93
CA GLY A 123 0.72 0.57 -8.04
C GLY A 123 2.18 0.27 -7.71
N ALA A 124 2.50 -0.28 -6.54
CA ALA A 124 3.65 -1.18 -6.47
C ALA A 124 3.28 -2.45 -7.24
N SER A 125 4.17 -2.97 -8.08
CA SER A 125 3.87 -4.20 -8.84
C SER A 125 3.63 -5.38 -7.87
N CYS A 126 2.38 -5.75 -7.69
CA CYS A 126 1.95 -7.00 -7.10
C CYS A 126 1.32 -7.84 -8.22
N ASP A 127 2.05 -8.86 -8.63
CA ASP A 127 1.60 -9.95 -9.50
C ASP A 127 2.07 -11.21 -8.79
N ASP A 128 1.15 -11.93 -8.14
CA ASP A 128 1.48 -13.18 -7.45
C ASP A 128 1.70 -14.35 -8.41
N GLY A 129 1.58 -14.10 -9.72
CA GLY A 129 1.68 -15.07 -10.79
C GLY A 129 0.42 -15.92 -10.98
N ASP A 130 -0.66 -15.65 -10.23
CA ASP A 130 -1.95 -16.29 -10.42
C ASP A 130 -2.74 -15.61 -11.53
N SER A 131 -2.75 -16.22 -12.70
CA SER A 131 -3.53 -15.76 -13.86
C SER A 131 -5.05 -15.63 -13.63
N THR A 132 -5.57 -16.09 -12.49
CA THR A 132 -6.99 -16.00 -12.13
C THR A 132 -7.33 -14.77 -11.29
N THR A 133 -6.33 -14.01 -10.85
CA THR A 133 -6.49 -12.74 -10.14
C THR A 133 -6.08 -11.58 -11.06
N SER A 134 -6.82 -10.48 -10.99
CA SER A 134 -6.49 -9.23 -11.70
C SER A 134 -6.30 -8.04 -10.76
N ASN A 135 -6.62 -8.24 -9.48
CA ASN A 135 -6.68 -7.22 -8.44
C ASN A 135 -5.80 -7.65 -7.27
N ASP A 136 -4.58 -8.10 -7.57
CA ASP A 136 -3.58 -8.32 -6.53
C ASP A 136 -3.31 -6.99 -5.86
N VAL A 137 -3.23 -7.03 -4.54
CA VAL A 137 -2.77 -5.92 -3.72
C VAL A 137 -1.64 -6.41 -2.85
N ILE A 138 -0.83 -5.48 -2.35
CA ILE A 138 0.06 -5.81 -1.25
C ILE A 138 -0.77 -5.79 0.04
N LEU A 139 -0.81 -6.92 0.75
CA LEU A 139 -1.51 -7.06 2.03
C LEU A 139 -0.75 -6.36 3.17
N ASP A 140 -1.40 -6.21 4.32
CA ASP A 140 -0.80 -5.60 5.53
C ASP A 140 0.47 -6.32 6.01
N ASP A 141 0.64 -7.59 5.65
CA ASP A 141 1.83 -8.40 5.96
C ASP A 141 2.89 -8.39 4.83
N CYS A 142 2.75 -7.50 3.85
CA CYS A 142 3.58 -7.37 2.66
C CYS A 142 3.60 -8.58 1.73
N THR A 143 2.68 -9.55 1.90
CA THR A 143 2.48 -10.58 0.88
C THR A 143 1.66 -10.05 -0.29
N CYS A 144 1.99 -10.53 -1.48
CA CYS A 144 1.18 -10.31 -2.68
C CYS A 144 -0.02 -11.24 -2.61
N GLY A 145 -1.23 -10.70 -2.67
CA GLY A 145 -2.44 -11.51 -2.68
C GLY A 145 -3.72 -10.69 -2.77
N MET A 146 -4.85 -11.34 -2.53
CA MET A 146 -6.16 -10.69 -2.52
C MET A 146 -6.57 -10.29 -1.11
N LEU A 147 -7.19 -9.11 -0.98
CA LEU A 147 -7.86 -8.73 0.27
C LEU A 147 -8.93 -9.78 0.62
N SER A 148 -8.80 -10.32 1.83
CA SER A 148 -9.71 -11.33 2.37
C SER A 148 -10.22 -10.93 3.75
N SER A 149 -11.53 -11.00 3.92
CA SER A 149 -12.15 -10.89 5.24
C SER A 149 -12.14 -12.27 5.89
N ASN A 150 -11.39 -12.43 6.98
CA ASN A 150 -11.24 -13.69 7.70
C ASN A 150 -11.97 -13.66 9.05
N PHE A 151 -12.79 -14.68 9.31
CA PHE A 151 -13.61 -14.80 10.51
C PHE A 151 -13.35 -16.14 11.18
N ASP A 152 -13.03 -16.12 12.48
CA ASP A 152 -12.93 -17.32 13.31
C ASP A 152 -14.22 -17.46 14.14
N LEU A 153 -14.95 -18.56 13.93
CA LEU A 153 -16.17 -18.89 14.67
C LEU A 153 -15.91 -19.93 15.77
N GLY A 154 -14.63 -20.24 16.05
CA GLY A 154 -14.17 -21.14 17.10
C GLY A 154 -14.05 -22.59 16.64
N ASP A 155 -15.08 -23.14 15.99
CA ASP A 155 -15.05 -24.51 15.44
C ASP A 155 -14.69 -24.56 13.95
N ARG A 156 -14.70 -23.40 13.28
CA ARG A 156 -14.41 -23.23 11.86
C ARG A 156 -13.96 -21.82 11.54
N THR A 157 -13.27 -21.68 10.42
CA THR A 157 -12.94 -20.38 9.82
C THR A 157 -13.82 -20.13 8.61
N VAL A 158 -14.07 -18.85 8.32
CA VAL A 158 -14.71 -18.41 7.08
C VAL A 158 -13.90 -17.27 6.48
N SER A 159 -13.58 -17.37 5.20
CA SER A 159 -12.82 -16.37 4.45
C SER A 159 -13.65 -15.90 3.25
N ILE A 160 -13.77 -14.59 3.06
CA ILE A 160 -14.53 -13.98 1.95
C ILE A 160 -13.57 -13.12 1.12
N TYR A 161 -13.40 -13.43 -0.17
CA TYR A 161 -12.42 -12.76 -1.03
C TYR A 161 -12.69 -12.97 -2.54
N PRO A 162 -12.20 -12.10 -3.43
CA PRO A 162 -11.62 -10.80 -3.12
C PRO A 162 -12.68 -9.83 -2.58
N ASN A 163 -12.25 -8.80 -1.86
CA ASN A 163 -13.10 -7.68 -1.44
C ASN A 163 -12.23 -6.39 -1.32
N PRO A 164 -12.31 -5.43 -2.27
CA PRO A 164 -13.31 -5.31 -3.33
C PRO A 164 -13.28 -6.43 -4.38
N ALA A 165 -14.44 -6.71 -4.97
CA ALA A 165 -14.63 -7.75 -5.97
C ALA A 165 -15.11 -7.16 -7.30
N SER A 166 -14.75 -7.78 -8.43
CA SER A 166 -15.20 -7.35 -9.75
C SER A 166 -16.08 -8.43 -10.39
N ASP A 167 -15.46 -9.52 -10.84
CA ASP A 167 -16.18 -10.57 -11.60
C ASP A 167 -16.68 -11.73 -10.75
N PHE A 168 -15.99 -12.02 -9.64
CA PHE A 168 -16.29 -13.17 -8.80
C PHE A 168 -16.00 -12.91 -7.31
N ILE A 169 -16.58 -13.77 -6.47
CA ILE A 169 -16.24 -13.89 -5.05
C ILE A 169 -16.17 -15.36 -4.63
N ARG A 170 -15.23 -15.68 -3.75
CA ARG A 170 -15.04 -16.97 -3.08
C ARG A 170 -15.36 -16.80 -1.61
N ILE A 171 -16.05 -17.81 -1.07
CA ILE A 171 -16.38 -17.88 0.35
C ILE A 171 -15.93 -19.24 0.81
N GLU A 172 -14.77 -19.29 1.45
CA GLU A 172 -14.15 -20.54 1.88
C GLU A 172 -14.34 -20.77 3.36
N THR A 173 -14.48 -22.04 3.74
CA THR A 173 -14.61 -22.44 5.14
C THR A 173 -14.02 -23.82 5.36
N SER A 174 -13.37 -24.00 6.53
CA SER A 174 -12.86 -25.29 6.97
C SER A 174 -13.97 -26.31 7.25
N ASN A 175 -15.21 -25.85 7.51
CA ASN A 175 -16.37 -26.71 7.70
C ASN A 175 -17.68 -26.04 7.22
N PRO A 176 -18.22 -26.44 6.06
CA PRO A 176 -19.44 -25.83 5.50
C PRO A 176 -20.74 -26.33 6.15
N GLU A 177 -20.71 -27.37 6.99
CA GLU A 177 -21.94 -27.98 7.51
C GLU A 177 -22.76 -27.01 8.36
N GLY A 178 -24.01 -26.79 7.95
CA GLY A 178 -24.97 -25.96 8.68
C GLY A 178 -24.83 -24.46 8.46
N LEU A 179 -23.99 -24.03 7.50
CA LEU A 179 -23.85 -22.63 7.12
C LEU A 179 -24.72 -22.28 5.91
N ILE A 180 -25.33 -21.10 5.93
CA ILE A 180 -26.15 -20.54 4.85
C ILE A 180 -25.58 -19.17 4.50
N ILE A 181 -25.36 -18.89 3.22
CA ILE A 181 -24.93 -17.57 2.76
C ILE A 181 -26.12 -16.79 2.22
N SER A 182 -26.16 -15.50 2.52
CA SER A 182 -27.09 -14.54 1.92
C SER A 182 -26.34 -13.30 1.45
N LEU A 183 -26.50 -12.94 0.17
CA LEU A 183 -26.04 -11.65 -0.36
C LEU A 183 -27.22 -10.69 -0.44
N ILE A 184 -27.05 -9.50 0.11
CA ILE A 184 -28.10 -8.50 0.28
C ILE A 184 -27.61 -7.16 -0.25
N ASP A 185 -28.45 -6.42 -0.98
CA ASP A 185 -28.14 -5.02 -1.30
C ASP A 185 -28.40 -4.07 -0.13
N ILE A 186 -28.02 -2.80 -0.30
CA ILE A 186 -28.26 -1.74 0.69
C ILE A 186 -29.75 -1.51 1.02
N THR A 187 -30.68 -2.01 0.21
CA THR A 187 -32.13 -1.90 0.47
C THR A 187 -32.65 -3.05 1.32
N GLY A 188 -31.83 -4.06 1.60
CA GLY A 188 -32.23 -5.27 2.32
C GLY A 188 -32.77 -6.39 1.42
N LYS A 189 -32.73 -6.21 0.09
CA LYS A 189 -33.19 -7.24 -0.85
C LYS A 189 -32.12 -8.30 -1.03
N LYS A 190 -32.52 -9.57 -0.86
CA LYS A 190 -31.67 -10.73 -1.15
C LYS A 190 -31.51 -10.88 -2.66
N LEU A 191 -30.27 -11.01 -3.13
CA LEU A 191 -29.96 -10.97 -4.56
C LEU A 191 -29.58 -12.33 -5.13
N ASN A 192 -28.69 -13.08 -4.48
CA ASN A 192 -28.12 -14.31 -5.03
C ASN A 192 -27.93 -15.41 -3.97
N ASN A 193 -27.98 -16.66 -4.44
CA ASN A 193 -27.57 -17.84 -3.67
C ASN A 193 -26.08 -18.10 -3.95
N LEU A 194 -25.22 -17.52 -3.13
CA LEU A 194 -23.80 -17.82 -3.15
C LEU A 194 -23.55 -19.21 -2.55
N LYS A 195 -22.47 -19.86 -2.98
CA LYS A 195 -22.04 -21.18 -2.53
C LYS A 195 -20.75 -21.07 -1.72
N LEU A 196 -20.68 -21.85 -0.66
CA LEU A 196 -19.45 -22.07 0.11
C LEU A 196 -18.50 -22.96 -0.68
N ASN A 197 -17.20 -22.75 -0.50
CA ASN A 197 -16.10 -23.51 -1.09
C ASN A 197 -16.19 -23.60 -2.61
N ALA A 198 -16.66 -22.52 -3.24
CA ALA A 198 -16.80 -22.40 -4.68
C ALA A 198 -16.60 -20.94 -5.12
N THR A 199 -16.20 -20.76 -6.38
CA THR A 199 -16.21 -19.47 -7.05
C THR A 199 -17.65 -19.11 -7.41
N ASN A 200 -18.08 -17.90 -7.04
CA ASN A 200 -19.38 -17.35 -7.37
C ASN A 200 -19.20 -16.19 -8.32
N GLU A 201 -19.75 -16.28 -9.52
CA GLU A 201 -19.78 -15.17 -10.48
C GLU A 201 -20.74 -14.09 -9.97
N ILE A 202 -20.26 -12.84 -9.99
CA ILE A 202 -21.01 -11.65 -9.58
C ILE A 202 -20.91 -10.52 -10.61
N SER A 203 -20.30 -10.77 -11.78
CA SER A 203 -20.12 -9.81 -12.88
C SER A 203 -21.42 -9.17 -13.41
N ASN A 204 -22.58 -9.71 -13.02
CA ASN A 204 -23.90 -9.17 -13.35
C ASN A 204 -24.45 -8.18 -12.31
N LEU A 205 -23.76 -7.98 -11.18
CA LEU A 205 -24.14 -7.01 -10.15
C LEU A 205 -23.59 -5.63 -10.52
N GLU A 206 -24.34 -4.59 -10.18
CA GLU A 206 -23.88 -3.21 -10.37
C GLU A 206 -22.81 -2.88 -9.32
N SER A 207 -21.84 -2.05 -9.69
CA SER A 207 -20.83 -1.53 -8.78
C SER A 207 -21.50 -0.83 -7.59
N GLY A 208 -21.01 -1.09 -6.38
CA GLY A 208 -21.62 -0.57 -5.16
C GLY A 208 -21.33 -1.41 -3.92
N ILE A 209 -22.07 -1.12 -2.85
CA ILE A 209 -21.92 -1.80 -1.56
C ILE A 209 -23.02 -2.85 -1.41
N TYR A 210 -22.62 -4.04 -1.01
CA TYR A 210 -23.50 -5.15 -0.66
C TYR A 210 -23.15 -5.66 0.75
N ILE A 211 -24.06 -6.43 1.34
CA ILE A 211 -23.86 -7.09 2.62
C ILE A 211 -23.90 -8.59 2.40
N ILE A 212 -22.82 -9.25 2.81
CA ILE A 212 -22.76 -10.71 2.85
C ILE A 212 -23.00 -11.18 4.29
N GLN A 213 -23.96 -12.08 4.44
CA GLN A 213 -24.29 -12.71 5.71
C GLN A 213 -24.03 -14.20 5.66
N VAL A 214 -23.36 -14.72 6.69
CA VAL A 214 -23.24 -16.15 6.96
C VAL A 214 -24.11 -16.46 8.16
N LEU A 215 -25.06 -17.36 7.99
CA LEU A 215 -26.05 -17.72 8.99
C LEU A 215 -25.92 -19.20 9.38
N ASP A 216 -26.35 -19.53 10.59
CA ASP A 216 -26.57 -20.93 11.00
C ASP A 216 -27.91 -21.48 10.46
N THR A 217 -28.18 -22.77 10.69
CA THR A 217 -29.43 -23.43 10.30
C THR A 217 -30.68 -22.91 11.03
N SER A 218 -30.50 -22.18 12.12
CA SER A 218 -31.59 -21.52 12.87
C SER A 218 -31.86 -20.10 12.36
N GLY A 219 -31.05 -19.59 11.43
CA GLY A 219 -31.15 -18.25 10.86
C GLY A 219 -30.46 -17.16 11.69
N ASN A 220 -29.62 -17.52 12.67
CA ASN A 220 -28.82 -16.54 13.39
C ASN A 220 -27.65 -16.08 12.52
N ILE A 221 -27.39 -14.78 12.52
CA ILE A 221 -26.26 -14.20 11.80
C ILE A 221 -24.98 -14.49 12.59
N LEU A 222 -24.06 -15.24 11.96
CA LEU A 222 -22.73 -15.51 12.50
C LEU A 222 -21.72 -14.47 12.01
N ILE A 223 -21.82 -14.08 10.73
CA ILE A 223 -20.97 -13.07 10.08
C ILE A 223 -21.87 -12.10 9.33
N ASN A 224 -21.53 -10.82 9.40
CA ASN A 224 -22.16 -9.76 8.64
C ASN A 224 -21.08 -8.79 8.15
N ASP A 225 -20.72 -8.91 6.87
CA ASP A 225 -19.61 -8.17 6.28
C ASP A 225 -20.05 -7.32 5.09
N LYS A 226 -19.31 -6.25 4.82
CA LYS A 226 -19.52 -5.39 3.65
C LYS A 226 -18.72 -5.93 2.47
N LEU A 227 -19.38 -6.10 1.33
CA LEU A 227 -18.75 -6.43 0.06
C LEU A 227 -18.79 -5.20 -0.85
N PHE A 228 -17.63 -4.79 -1.34
CA PHE A 228 -17.51 -3.74 -2.35
C PHE A 228 -17.42 -4.39 -3.73
N ILE A 229 -18.28 -3.97 -4.66
CA ILE A 229 -18.22 -4.38 -6.07
C ILE A 229 -17.77 -3.19 -6.92
N GLU A 230 -16.75 -3.41 -7.76
CA GLU A 230 -16.18 -2.43 -8.70
C GLU A 230 -16.73 -2.58 -10.12
#